data_AF-A0A7S0WNY5-F1
#
_entry.id   AF-A0A7S0WNY5-F1
#
_cell.length_a   1.000
_cell.length_b   1.000
_cell.length_c   1.000
_cell.angle_alpha   90.00
_cell.angle_beta   90.00
_cell.angle_gamma   90.00
#
_symmetry.space_group_name_H-M   'P 1'
#
loop_
_entity.id
_entity.type
_entity.pdbx_description
1 polymer ?
#
loop_
_entity_poly.entity_id
_entity_poly.type
_entity_poly.pdbx_seq_one_letter_code
_entity_poly.pdbx_strand_id
1 'polypeptide(L)'
;TKDFSAVIARALEMPGFSEADVAAVPKKSVTTGFGHNAVLSVGGEVVSAIKEGRLEHIFLVGGCDGAEPQRAYYSSLYKFMPQSTLMLTLGCGKFRIFDQDWGYLPGTQIPRLLDMGQCNDAYSA
;
A
#
# COMPACT_ATOMS: atom_id res chain seq x y z
N THR A 1 -13.63 29.92 -3.44
CA THR A 1 -12.60 29.24 -4.26
C THR A 1 -11.26 29.37 -3.58
N LYS A 2 -10.42 28.34 -3.59
CA LYS A 2 -9.05 28.44 -3.03
C LYS A 2 -8.12 29.01 -4.10
N ASP A 3 -7.29 29.98 -3.74
CA ASP A 3 -6.24 30.52 -4.61
C ASP A 3 -4.89 29.85 -4.26
N PHE A 4 -4.26 29.26 -5.27
CA PHE A 4 -2.96 28.59 -5.16
C PHE A 4 -1.85 29.32 -5.94
N SER A 5 -2.11 30.53 -6.45
CA SER A 5 -1.16 31.32 -7.26
C SER A 5 0.22 31.48 -6.59
N ALA A 6 0.25 31.79 -5.30
CA ALA A 6 1.49 31.98 -4.54
C ALA A 6 2.34 30.70 -4.42
N VAL A 7 1.73 29.53 -4.19
CA VAL A 7 2.48 28.26 -4.09
C VAL A 7 2.98 27.79 -5.44
N ILE A 8 2.22 28.05 -6.52
CA ILE A 8 2.63 27.76 -7.89
C ILE A 8 3.83 28.61 -8.30
N ALA A 9 3.77 29.93 -8.07
CA ALA A 9 4.86 30.85 -8.37
C ALA A 9 6.14 30.43 -7.63
N ARG A 10 6.02 30.09 -6.34
CA ARG A 10 7.15 29.61 -5.55
C ARG A 10 7.72 28.30 -6.08
N ALA A 11 6.88 27.34 -6.49
CA ALA A 11 7.33 26.06 -7.02
C ALA A 11 8.14 26.22 -8.32
N LEU A 12 7.76 27.15 -9.20
CA LEU A 12 8.46 27.45 -10.46
C LEU A 12 9.84 28.09 -10.26
N GLU A 13 10.05 28.79 -9.15
CA GLU A 13 11.37 29.36 -8.79
C GLU A 13 12.34 28.31 -8.23
N MET A 14 11.84 27.16 -7.77
CA MET A 14 12.67 26.12 -7.16
C MET A 14 13.39 25.29 -8.22
N PRO A 15 14.64 24.86 -7.95
CA PRO A 15 15.42 24.04 -8.89
C PRO A 15 14.80 22.67 -9.19
N GLY A 16 13.78 22.25 -8.42
CA GLY A 16 13.18 20.93 -8.53
C GLY A 16 14.13 19.81 -8.11
N PHE A 17 13.77 18.57 -8.44
CA PHE A 17 14.67 17.42 -8.32
C PHE A 17 15.53 17.33 -9.58
N SER A 18 16.85 17.24 -9.42
CA SER A 18 17.77 17.03 -10.54
C SER A 18 17.65 15.60 -11.08
N GLU A 19 18.15 15.37 -12.30
CA GLU A 19 18.24 14.01 -12.86
C GLU A 19 19.08 13.09 -11.97
N ALA A 20 20.11 13.63 -11.29
CA ALA A 20 20.91 12.88 -10.33
C ALA A 20 20.11 12.48 -9.09
N ASP A 21 19.26 13.38 -8.56
CA ASP A 21 18.38 13.07 -7.42
C ASP A 21 17.39 11.95 -7.78
N VAL A 22 16.81 12.03 -8.99
CA VAL A 22 15.87 11.00 -9.48
C VAL A 22 16.58 9.68 -9.75
N ALA A 23 17.80 9.70 -10.27
CA ALA A 23 18.59 8.50 -10.54
C ALA A 23 19.11 7.82 -9.28
N ALA A 24 19.33 8.57 -8.19
CA ALA A 24 19.82 8.04 -6.92
C ALA A 24 18.78 7.18 -6.18
N VAL A 25 17.49 7.30 -6.52
CA VAL A 25 16.40 6.55 -5.89
C VAL A 25 15.93 5.42 -6.80
N PRO A 26 15.91 4.15 -6.33
CA PRO A 26 15.36 3.05 -7.12
C PRO A 26 13.90 3.31 -7.51
N LYS A 27 13.58 3.17 -8.80
CA LYS A 27 12.19 3.24 -9.27
C LYS A 27 11.43 2.04 -8.72
N LYS A 28 10.42 2.32 -7.91
CA LYS A 28 9.47 1.33 -7.41
C LYS A 28 8.06 1.75 -7.79
N SER A 29 7.17 0.77 -7.88
CA SER A 29 5.75 0.95 -8.14
C SER A 29 4.96 0.10 -7.17
N VAL A 30 3.84 0.63 -6.70
CA VAL A 30 2.91 -0.07 -5.83
C VAL A 30 1.50 0.11 -6.40
N THR A 31 0.74 -0.99 -6.45
CA THR A 31 -0.66 -0.93 -6.87
C THR A 31 -1.50 -0.40 -5.69
N THR A 32 -2.34 0.60 -5.95
CA THR A 32 -3.19 1.25 -4.94
C THR A 32 -4.61 1.39 -5.46
N GLY A 33 -5.53 1.85 -4.62
CA GLY A 33 -6.92 2.12 -5.01
C GLY A 33 -7.88 0.97 -4.75
N PHE A 34 -7.54 0.04 -3.86
CA PHE A 34 -8.42 -1.02 -3.40
C PHE A 34 -9.42 -0.52 -2.34
N GLY A 35 -10.15 0.57 -2.62
CA GLY A 35 -11.30 0.96 -1.80
C GLY A 35 -12.45 -0.05 -1.89
N HIS A 36 -13.52 0.13 -1.11
CA HIS A 36 -14.60 -0.86 -0.97
C HIS A 36 -15.15 -1.40 -2.31
N ASN A 37 -15.39 -0.54 -3.31
CA ASN A 37 -15.90 -1.00 -4.62
C ASN A 37 -14.91 -1.89 -5.37
N ALA A 38 -13.62 -1.55 -5.31
CA ALA A 38 -12.58 -2.35 -5.96
C ALA A 38 -12.41 -3.71 -5.26
N VAL A 39 -12.41 -3.74 -3.92
CA VAL A 39 -12.38 -5.00 -3.15
C VAL A 39 -13.61 -5.86 -3.46
N LEU A 40 -14.80 -5.27 -3.48
CA LEU A 40 -16.04 -5.99 -3.79
C LEU A 40 -16.04 -6.55 -5.22
N SER A 41 -15.39 -5.89 -6.18
CA SER A 41 -15.25 -6.38 -7.55
C SER A 41 -14.45 -7.68 -7.67
N VAL A 42 -13.53 -7.94 -6.72
CA VAL A 42 -12.74 -9.18 -6.64
C VAL A 42 -13.22 -10.13 -5.53
N GLY A 43 -14.29 -9.77 -4.81
CA GLY A 43 -14.74 -10.48 -3.61
C GLY A 43 -15.08 -11.96 -3.86
N GLY A 44 -15.65 -12.29 -5.03
CA GLY A 44 -15.91 -13.68 -5.41
C GLY A 44 -14.65 -14.54 -5.51
N GLU A 45 -13.58 -14.00 -6.12
CA GLU A 45 -12.30 -14.69 -6.26
C GLU A 45 -11.57 -14.81 -4.91
N VAL A 46 -11.65 -13.79 -4.04
CA VAL A 46 -11.15 -13.86 -2.66
C VAL A 46 -11.87 -14.97 -1.87
N VAL A 47 -13.20 -15.04 -1.94
CA VAL A 47 -13.98 -16.07 -1.25
C VAL A 47 -13.64 -17.47 -1.76
N SER A 48 -13.45 -17.65 -3.07
CA SER A 48 -13.02 -18.92 -3.64
C SER A 48 -11.61 -19.31 -3.15
N ALA A 49 -10.66 -18.37 -3.14
CA ALA A 49 -9.32 -18.63 -2.64
C ALA A 49 -9.30 -19.07 -1.16
N ILE A 50 -10.18 -18.50 -0.33
CA ILE A 50 -10.36 -18.95 1.07
C ILE A 50 -10.88 -20.38 1.12
N LYS A 51 -11.95 -20.68 0.38
CA LYS A 51 -12.58 -22.02 0.38
C LYS A 51 -11.65 -23.11 -0.14
N GLU A 52 -10.75 -22.76 -1.06
CA GLU A 52 -9.78 -23.68 -1.65
C GLU A 52 -8.46 -23.78 -0.85
N GLY A 53 -8.35 -23.05 0.28
CA GLY A 53 -7.13 -23.03 1.10
C GLY A 53 -5.93 -22.29 0.48
N ARG A 54 -6.15 -21.53 -0.61
CA ARG A 54 -5.13 -20.69 -1.24
C ARG A 54 -4.90 -19.38 -0.48
N LEU A 55 -5.90 -18.94 0.29
CA LEU A 55 -5.83 -17.81 1.23
C LEU A 55 -6.17 -18.31 2.64
N GLU A 56 -5.18 -18.34 3.52
CA GLU A 56 -5.31 -18.84 4.89
C GLU A 56 -5.54 -17.71 5.90
N HIS A 57 -5.00 -16.51 5.63
CA HIS A 57 -5.12 -15.38 6.56
C HIS A 57 -5.10 -14.02 5.85
N ILE A 58 -5.94 -13.12 6.34
CA ILE A 58 -5.94 -11.70 5.95
C ILE A 58 -5.40 -10.90 7.12
N PHE A 59 -4.30 -10.19 6.92
CA PHE A 59 -3.72 -9.26 7.88
C PHE A 59 -4.16 -7.85 7.55
N LEU A 60 -4.38 -7.04 8.59
CA LEU A 60 -4.56 -5.60 8.46
C LEU A 60 -3.40 -4.90 9.14
N VAL A 61 -2.53 -4.27 8.36
CA VAL A 61 -1.44 -3.42 8.87
C VAL A 61 -1.55 -2.06 8.22
N GLY A 62 -1.98 -1.08 9.01
CA GLY A 62 -2.21 0.29 8.55
C GLY A 62 -2.33 1.27 9.71
N GLY A 63 -3.05 2.36 9.49
CA GLY A 63 -3.19 3.44 10.46
C GLY A 63 -2.08 4.47 10.30
N CYS A 64 -1.54 4.95 11.42
CA CYS A 64 -0.54 6.04 11.43
C CYS A 64 0.86 5.51 11.76
N ASP A 65 1.83 5.88 10.93
CA ASP A 65 3.25 5.66 11.19
C ASP A 65 3.83 6.75 12.12
N GLY A 66 5.02 6.50 12.64
CA GLY A 66 5.78 7.40 13.50
C GLY A 66 7.29 7.13 13.43
N ALA A 67 8.06 7.98 14.11
CA ALA A 67 9.52 7.90 14.10
C ALA A 67 10.09 6.85 15.06
N GLU A 68 9.25 6.23 15.91
CA GLU A 68 9.70 5.28 16.92
C GLU A 68 10.37 4.05 16.27
N PRO A 69 11.62 3.71 16.64
CA PRO A 69 12.36 2.60 16.03
C PRO A 69 11.64 1.25 16.13
N GLN A 70 10.85 1.04 17.18
CA GLN A 70 10.08 -0.19 17.40
C GLN A 70 9.07 -0.46 16.27
N ARG A 71 8.65 0.56 15.51
CA ARG A 71 7.76 0.40 14.34
C ARG A 71 8.43 -0.33 13.17
N ALA A 72 9.75 -0.52 13.20
CA ALA A 72 10.45 -1.43 12.29
C ALA A 72 9.95 -2.89 12.35
N TYR A 73 9.23 -3.24 13.43
CA TYR A 73 8.44 -4.46 13.53
C TYR A 73 7.56 -4.70 12.29
N TYR A 74 6.80 -3.69 11.86
CA TYR A 74 5.87 -3.82 10.73
C TYR A 74 6.59 -4.09 9.40
N SER A 75 7.76 -3.47 9.19
CA SER A 75 8.60 -3.75 8.01
C SER A 75 9.18 -5.17 8.03
N SER A 76 9.31 -5.77 9.22
CA SER A 76 9.84 -7.13 9.36
C SER A 76 8.77 -8.20 9.13
N LEU A 77 7.48 -7.88 9.30
CA LEU A 77 6.37 -8.83 9.14
C LEU A 77 6.40 -9.54 7.79
N TYR A 78 6.61 -8.80 6.69
CA TYR A 78 6.65 -9.35 5.34
C TYR A 78 7.54 -10.60 5.21
N LYS A 79 8.69 -10.63 5.92
CA LYS A 79 9.66 -11.74 5.87
C LYS A 79 9.10 -13.06 6.43
N PHE A 80 8.07 -12.98 7.26
CA PHE A 80 7.48 -14.12 7.95
C PHE A 80 6.09 -14.48 7.41
N MET A 81 5.57 -13.73 6.44
CA MET A 81 4.22 -13.94 5.90
C MET A 81 4.22 -14.98 4.77
N PRO A 82 3.52 -16.12 4.92
CA PRO A 82 3.36 -17.10 3.86
C PRO A 82 2.72 -16.50 2.61
N GLN A 83 2.97 -17.09 1.44
CA GLN A 83 2.34 -16.66 0.18
C GLN A 83 0.81 -16.81 0.20
N SER A 84 0.27 -17.68 1.05
CA SER A 84 -1.16 -17.88 1.31
C SER A 84 -1.81 -16.77 2.15
N THR A 85 -1.23 -15.56 2.18
CA THR A 85 -1.72 -14.43 2.98
C THR A 85 -2.00 -13.20 2.14
N LEU A 86 -2.99 -12.42 2.57
CA LEU A 86 -3.34 -11.14 1.99
C LEU A 86 -3.14 -10.04 3.04
N MET A 87 -2.62 -8.89 2.62
CA MET A 87 -2.34 -7.72 3.44
C MET A 87 -3.27 -6.58 3.02
N LEU A 88 -4.18 -6.18 3.92
CA LEU A 88 -4.91 -4.93 3.82
C LEU A 88 -4.07 -3.82 4.48
N THR A 89 -4.01 -2.66 3.84
CA THR A 89 -3.35 -1.48 4.41
C THR A 89 -4.12 -0.22 4.15
N LEU A 90 -3.87 0.79 4.98
CA LEU A 90 -4.52 2.10 4.94
C LEU A 90 -3.73 3.10 5.76
N GLY A 91 -3.86 4.38 5.45
CA GLY A 91 -3.16 5.46 6.16
C GLY A 91 -1.63 5.41 5.98
N CYS A 92 -0.90 6.31 6.64
CA CYS A 92 0.55 6.40 6.43
C CYS A 92 1.36 5.23 7.00
N GLY A 93 0.77 4.37 7.84
CA GLY A 93 1.37 3.10 8.26
C GLY A 93 1.82 2.22 7.09
N LYS A 94 1.17 2.35 5.93
CA LYS A 94 1.47 1.61 4.70
C LYS A 94 2.92 1.77 4.21
N PHE A 95 3.58 2.89 4.51
CA PHE A 95 4.96 3.12 4.06
C PHE A 95 5.97 2.15 4.71
N ARG A 96 5.60 1.49 5.82
CA ARG A 96 6.42 0.42 6.41
C ARG A 96 6.44 -0.86 5.60
N ILE A 97 5.48 -1.04 4.69
CA ILE A 97 5.25 -2.29 3.95
C ILE A 97 5.20 -2.12 2.42
N PHE A 98 5.14 -0.90 1.90
CA PHE A 98 5.15 -0.59 0.46
C PHE A 98 6.41 -1.04 -0.28
N ASP A 99 7.54 -1.06 0.41
CA ASP A 99 8.85 -1.30 -0.21
C ASP A 99 9.16 -2.78 -0.50
N GLN A 100 8.21 -3.69 -0.26
CA GLN A 100 8.35 -5.13 -0.41
C GLN A 100 7.65 -5.65 -1.68
N ASP A 101 8.16 -6.73 -2.26
CA ASP A 101 7.52 -7.40 -3.42
C ASP A 101 6.45 -8.39 -2.96
N TRP A 102 5.20 -7.93 -2.85
CA TRP A 102 4.10 -8.75 -2.35
C TRP A 102 3.64 -9.82 -3.34
N GLY A 103 3.92 -9.67 -4.64
CA GLY A 103 3.38 -10.55 -5.66
C GLY A 103 1.84 -10.63 -5.66
N TYR A 104 1.33 -11.76 -6.17
CA TYR A 104 -0.10 -12.02 -6.32
C TYR A 104 -0.54 -13.20 -5.46
N LEU A 105 -1.81 -13.19 -5.05
CA LEU A 105 -2.39 -14.28 -4.27
C LEU A 105 -2.38 -15.56 -5.15
N PRO A 106 -1.93 -16.73 -4.62
CA PRO A 106 -1.70 -17.92 -5.43
C PRO A 106 -2.88 -18.29 -6.33
N GLY A 107 -2.64 -18.41 -7.64
CA GLY A 107 -3.65 -18.77 -8.62
C GLY A 107 -4.68 -17.67 -8.94
N THR A 108 -4.36 -16.41 -8.67
CA THR A 108 -5.20 -15.24 -8.99
C THR A 108 -4.34 -14.14 -9.64
N GLN A 109 -4.97 -13.04 -10.06
CA GLN A 109 -4.27 -11.78 -10.39
C GLN A 109 -4.47 -10.71 -9.31
N ILE A 110 -4.93 -11.11 -8.12
CA ILE A 110 -5.16 -10.19 -7.00
C ILE A 110 -3.81 -9.90 -6.33
N PRO A 111 -3.37 -8.63 -6.24
CA PRO A 111 -2.16 -8.29 -5.50
C PRO A 111 -2.28 -8.73 -4.04
N ARG A 112 -1.21 -9.28 -3.44
CA ARG A 112 -1.26 -9.66 -2.02
C ARG A 112 -1.28 -8.46 -1.08
N LEU A 113 -0.87 -7.28 -1.54
CA LEU A 113 -1.03 -6.01 -0.83
C LEU A 113 -2.18 -5.22 -1.45
N LEU A 114 -3.25 -5.04 -0.68
CA LEU A 114 -4.39 -4.21 -1.06
C LEU A 114 -4.38 -2.91 -0.24
N ASP A 115 -4.05 -1.80 -0.90
CA ASP A 115 -4.10 -0.46 -0.29
C ASP A 115 -5.50 0.15 -0.41
N MET A 116 -6.19 0.24 0.72
CA MET A 116 -7.54 0.79 0.84
C MET A 116 -7.57 2.32 0.69
N GLY A 117 -6.44 3.00 0.90
CA GLY A 117 -6.35 4.46 0.81
C GLY A 117 -5.87 5.14 2.10
N GLN A 118 -6.46 6.27 2.42
CA GLN A 118 -6.14 7.07 3.61
C GLN A 118 -6.60 6.37 4.90
N CYS A 119 -6.30 6.96 6.06
CA CYS A 119 -6.72 6.38 7.34
C CYS A 119 -8.24 6.33 7.50
N ASN A 120 -8.98 7.27 6.91
CA ASN A 120 -10.45 7.26 6.86
C ASN A 120 -11.01 6.13 5.99
N ASP A 121 -10.21 5.55 5.08
CA ASP A 121 -10.63 4.40 4.27
C ASP A 121 -10.58 3.08 5.05
N ALA A 122 -10.36 3.13 6.37
CA ALA A 122 -10.65 2.04 7.30
C ALA A 122 -12.08 1.50 7.20
N TYR A 123 -13.02 2.29 6.68
CA TYR A 123 -14.36 1.81 6.34
C TYR A 123 -14.38 0.75 5.23
N SER A 124 -13.39 0.78 4.32
CA SER A 124 -13.29 -0.17 3.20
C SER A 124 -12.64 -1.51 3.58
N ALA A 125 -11.89 -1.54 4.68
CA ALA A 125 -11.19 -2.73 5.19
C ALA A 125 -12.14 -3.63 5.98
#